data_AF-A0A3N9UWW2-F1
#
_entry.id   AF-A0A3N9UWW2-F1
#
_cell.length_a   1.000
_cell.length_b   1.000
_cell.length_c   1.000
_cell.angle_alpha   90.00
_cell.angle_beta   90.00
_cell.angle_gamma   90.00
#
_symmetry.space_group_name_H-M   'P 1'
#
loop_
_entity.id
_entity.type
_entity.pdbx_description
1 polymer ?
#
loop_
_entity_poly.entity_id
_entity_poly.type
_entity_poly.pdbx_seq_one_letter_code
_entity_poly.pdbx_strand_id
1 'polypeptide(L)'
;MVISPHRAGLALALTFGLIHAAWAVLVASGWAQAYIDFIFKSHFIKLDLRIEPFHIPQPPQIAQRRLDQSTHHRSDLCPPHVSDAVGEVIPAITPADAYG
;
A
#
# COMPACT_ATOMS: atom_id res chain seq x y z
N MET A 1 50.17 -25.27 6.74
CA MET A 1 49.62 -24.23 5.86
C MET A 1 48.89 -23.22 6.74
N VAL A 2 49.40 -21.99 6.86
CA VAL A 2 48.79 -20.96 7.71
C VAL A 2 47.84 -20.13 6.84
N ILE A 3 46.55 -20.11 7.17
CA ILE A 3 45.55 -19.28 6.47
C ILE A 3 45.56 -17.90 7.11
N SER A 4 45.81 -16.86 6.31
CA SER A 4 45.70 -15.48 6.80
C SER A 4 44.22 -15.12 7.03
N PRO A 5 43.85 -14.62 8.22
CA PRO A 5 42.45 -14.35 8.55
C PRO A 5 41.83 -13.30 7.64
N HIS A 6 42.58 -12.29 7.20
CA HIS A 6 42.09 -11.26 6.28
C HIS A 6 41.68 -11.82 4.92
N ARG A 7 42.51 -12.68 4.31
CA ARG A 7 42.17 -13.30 3.03
C ARG A 7 40.99 -14.25 3.15
N ALA A 8 40.92 -15.01 4.25
CA ALA A 8 39.79 -15.89 4.53
C ALA A 8 38.49 -15.09 4.70
N GLY A 9 38.54 -13.99 5.46
CA GLY A 9 37.40 -13.10 5.65
C GLY A 9 36.93 -12.47 4.34
N LEU A 10 37.85 -11.99 3.50
CA LEU A 10 37.50 -11.42 2.20
C LEU A 10 36.89 -12.47 1.26
N ALA A 11 37.45 -13.68 1.21
CA ALA A 11 36.91 -14.76 0.40
C ALA A 11 35.50 -15.16 0.83
N LEU A 12 35.24 -15.26 2.13
CA LEU A 12 33.90 -15.53 2.66
C LEU A 12 32.94 -14.39 2.33
N ALA A 13 33.35 -13.14 2.57
CA ALA A 13 32.51 -11.97 2.30
C ALA A 13 32.11 -11.89 0.82
N LEU A 14 33.05 -12.13 -0.10
CA LEU A 14 32.75 -12.17 -1.54
C LEU A 14 31.84 -13.33 -1.90
N THR A 15 32.08 -14.52 -1.35
CA THR A 15 31.27 -15.70 -1.64
C THR A 15 29.82 -15.50 -1.21
N PHE A 16 29.60 -15.12 0.06
CA PHE A 16 28.25 -14.87 0.58
C PHE A 16 27.60 -13.64 -0.05
N GLY A 17 28.38 -12.58 -0.31
CA GLY A 17 27.91 -11.38 -0.99
C GLY A 17 27.40 -11.67 -2.41
N LEU A 18 28.13 -12.47 -3.18
CA LEU A 18 27.73 -12.85 -4.54
C LEU A 18 26.51 -13.77 -4.53
N ILE A 19 26.46 -14.76 -3.64
CA ILE A 19 25.29 -15.63 -3.47
C ILE A 19 24.06 -14.79 -3.14
N HIS A 20 24.18 -13.84 -2.21
CA HIS A 20 23.08 -12.97 -1.83
C HIS A 20 22.69 -12.00 -2.95
N ALA A 21 23.65 -11.45 -3.68
CA ALA A 21 23.38 -10.59 -4.83
C ALA A 21 22.62 -11.35 -5.93
N ALA A 22 23.01 -12.59 -6.23
CA ALA A 22 22.28 -13.44 -7.16
C ALA A 22 20.85 -13.72 -6.67
N TRP A 23 20.69 -14.03 -5.39
CA TRP A 23 19.37 -14.20 -4.78
C TRP A 23 18.51 -12.93 -4.89
N ALA A 24 19.08 -11.75 -4.62
CA ALA A 24 18.37 -10.48 -4.76
C ALA A 24 17.91 -10.23 -6.20
N VAL A 25 18.72 -10.59 -7.20
CA VAL A 25 18.31 -10.51 -8.61
C VAL A 25 17.13 -11.43 -8.91
N LEU A 26 17.11 -12.66 -8.38
CA LEU A 26 15.96 -13.57 -8.51
C LEU A 26 14.68 -12.99 -7.90
N VAL A 27 14.79 -12.36 -6.73
CA VAL A 27 13.64 -11.73 -6.06
C VAL A 27 13.16 -10.53 -6.88
N ALA A 28 14.08 -9.67 -7.33
CA ALA A 28 13.76 -8.50 -8.14
C ALA A 28 13.11 -8.85 -9.48
N SER A 29 13.50 -9.97 -10.11
CA SER A 29 12.90 -10.45 -11.35
C SER A 29 11.58 -11.21 -11.16
N GLY A 30 11.19 -11.51 -9.91
CA GLY A 30 9.99 -12.29 -9.59
C GLY A 30 10.14 -13.81 -9.75
N TRP A 31 11.35 -14.32 -10.02
CA TRP A 31 11.60 -15.75 -10.24
C TRP A 31 11.91 -16.54 -8.97
N ALA A 32 12.14 -15.84 -7.86
CA ALA A 32 12.51 -16.46 -6.59
C ALA A 32 11.52 -17.53 -6.12
N GLN A 33 10.21 -17.30 -6.25
CA GLN A 33 9.19 -18.28 -5.84
C GLN A 33 9.31 -19.57 -6.66
N ALA A 34 9.34 -19.47 -7.99
CA ALA A 34 9.44 -20.65 -8.87
C ALA A 34 10.72 -21.45 -8.61
N TYR A 35 11.83 -20.77 -8.32
CA TYR A 35 13.10 -21.42 -7.96
C TYR A 35 13.00 -22.19 -6.64
N ILE A 36 12.39 -21.60 -5.61
CA ILE A 36 12.18 -22.29 -4.31
C ILE A 36 11.18 -23.44 -4.45
N ASP A 37 10.09 -23.25 -5.17
CA ASP A 37 9.10 -24.30 -5.43
C ASP A 37 9.75 -25.49 -6.14
N PHE A 38 10.64 -25.22 -7.11
CA PHE A 38 11.42 -26.26 -7.78
C PHE A 38 12.35 -27.02 -6.81
N ILE A 39 13.07 -26.31 -5.94
CA ILE A 39 13.95 -26.93 -4.93
C ILE A 39 13.15 -27.79 -3.95
N PHE A 40 12.06 -27.25 -3.40
CA PHE A 40 11.24 -28.00 -2.44
C PHE A 40 10.58 -29.20 -3.08
N LYS A 41 10.10 -29.06 -4.32
CA LYS A 41 9.57 -30.19 -5.09
C LYS A 41 10.63 -31.27 -5.32
N SER A 42 11.85 -30.91 -5.69
CA SER A 42 12.93 -31.90 -5.92
C SER A 42 13.38 -32.60 -4.63
N HIS A 43 13.22 -31.95 -3.48
CA HIS A 43 13.52 -32.51 -2.17
C HIS A 43 12.31 -33.18 -1.49
N PHE A 44 11.14 -33.23 -2.15
CA PHE A 44 9.89 -33.76 -1.58
C PHE A 44 9.47 -33.07 -0.27
N ILE A 45 9.84 -31.80 -0.13
CA ILE A 45 9.55 -30.96 1.03
C ILE A 45 8.28 -30.15 0.74
N LYS A 46 7.37 -30.07 1.71
CA LYS A 46 6.19 -29.18 1.65
C LYS A 46 6.32 -28.11 2.72
N LEU A 47 6.77 -26.91 2.32
CA LEU A 47 6.72 -25.71 3.14
C LEU A 47 5.83 -24.67 2.44
N ASP A 48 4.96 -24.01 3.20
CA ASP A 48 4.16 -22.89 2.75
C ASP A 48 4.94 -21.59 2.95
N LEU A 49 5.93 -21.36 2.08
CA LEU A 49 6.78 -20.17 2.09
C LEU A 49 6.46 -19.31 0.89
N ARG A 50 6.05 -18.07 1.14
CA ARG A 50 5.83 -17.05 0.13
C ARG A 50 6.98 -16.04 0.15
N ILE A 51 7.65 -15.89 -0.98
CA ILE A 51 8.69 -14.89 -1.17
C ILE A 51 8.04 -13.58 -1.59
N GLU A 52 8.09 -12.58 -0.70
CA GLU A 52 7.60 -11.24 -0.98
C GLU A 52 8.59 -10.45 -1.87
N PRO A 53 8.09 -9.63 -2.80
CA PRO A 53 8.94 -8.73 -3.59
C PRO A 53 9.52 -7.61 -2.72
N PHE A 54 10.53 -6.92 -3.25
CA PHE A 54 11.07 -5.73 -2.60
C PHE A 54 10.01 -4.62 -2.53
N HIS A 55 9.66 -4.20 -1.32
CA HIS A 55 8.83 -3.02 -1.09
C HIS A 55 9.68 -1.76 -1.15
N ILE A 56 9.30 -0.84 -2.04
CA ILE A 56 9.81 0.53 -2.01
C ILE A 56 8.90 1.31 -1.04
N PRO A 57 9.43 1.88 0.06
CA PRO A 57 8.63 2.68 0.97
C PRO A 57 7.96 3.82 0.22
N GLN A 58 6.63 3.90 0.30
CA GLN A 58 5.91 5.07 -0.18
C GLN A 58 6.20 6.24 0.77
N PRO A 59 6.30 7.49 0.26
CA PRO A 59 6.49 8.65 1.13
C PRO A 59 5.38 8.72 2.18
N PRO A 60 5.68 9.19 3.40
CA PRO A 60 4.71 9.21 4.49
C PRO A 60 3.47 10.00 4.07
N GLN A 61 2.31 9.33 4.07
CA GLN A 61 1.02 9.90 3.65
C GLN A 61 0.56 11.11 4.48
N ILE A 62 1.28 11.43 5.56
CA ILE A 62 1.05 12.60 6.42
C ILE A 62 1.15 13.91 5.61
N ALA A 63 2.03 13.97 4.60
CA ALA A 63 2.13 15.15 3.75
C ALA A 63 0.95 15.31 2.80
N GLN A 64 0.40 14.20 2.28
CA GLN A 64 -0.72 14.24 1.33
C GLN A 64 -2.05 14.57 2.00
N ARG A 65 -2.27 14.06 3.22
CA ARG A 65 -3.47 14.37 4.02
C ARG A 65 -3.59 15.85 4.37
N ARG A 66 -2.47 16.58 4.52
CA ARG A 66 -2.55 18.02 4.81
C ARG A 66 -2.95 18.85 3.58
N LEU A 67 -2.60 18.39 2.38
CA LEU A 67 -2.95 19.06 1.13
C LEU A 67 -4.42 18.81 0.75
N ASP A 68 -4.95 17.59 1.00
CA ASP A 68 -6.38 17.31 0.78
C ASP A 68 -7.28 18.18 1.69
N GLN A 69 -6.93 18.30 2.96
CA GLN A 69 -7.74 18.97 3.96
C GLN A 69 -7.75 20.49 3.77
N SER A 70 -6.65 21.05 3.27
CA SER A 70 -6.56 22.46 2.87
C SER A 70 -7.48 22.81 1.70
N THR A 71 -7.85 21.84 0.86
CA THR A 71 -8.68 22.09 -0.33
C THR A 71 -10.16 22.07 0.04
N HIS A 72 -10.59 21.18 0.94
CA HIS A 72 -11.99 21.12 1.38
C HIS A 72 -12.43 22.33 2.21
N HIS A 73 -11.58 22.86 3.10
CA HIS A 73 -11.97 23.99 3.95
C HIS A 73 -12.18 25.31 3.18
N ARG A 74 -11.64 25.43 1.95
CA ARG A 74 -11.73 26.67 1.18
C ARG A 74 -13.05 26.83 0.42
N SER A 75 -13.74 25.72 0.14
CA SER A 75 -15.01 25.70 -0.60
C SER A 75 -16.16 26.32 0.21
N ASP A 76 -16.07 26.25 1.55
CA ASP A 76 -17.15 26.69 2.46
C ASP A 76 -17.11 28.19 2.77
N LEU A 77 -16.14 28.93 2.23
CA LEU A 77 -16.01 30.37 2.43
C LEU A 77 -16.69 31.21 1.34
N CYS A 78 -17.41 30.60 0.39
CA CYS A 78 -18.34 31.35 -0.44
C CYS A 78 -19.63 31.60 0.37
N PRO A 79 -19.97 32.87 0.69
CA PRO A 79 -21.23 33.15 1.35
C PRO A 79 -22.39 32.72 0.45
N PRO A 80 -23.45 32.08 0.99
CA PRO A 80 -24.65 31.80 0.22
C PRO A 80 -25.26 33.12 -0.25
N HIS A 81 -25.51 33.20 -1.55
CA HIS A 81 -26.27 34.28 -2.16
C HIS A 81 -27.65 34.37 -1.48
N VAL A 82 -27.94 35.54 -0.91
CA VAL A 82 -29.24 35.94 -0.35
C VAL A 82 -30.29 35.90 -1.48
N SER A 83 -30.99 34.79 -1.66
CA SER A 83 -32.12 34.73 -2.62
C SER A 83 -33.31 33.87 -2.18
N ASP A 84 -33.24 33.15 -1.07
CA ASP A 84 -34.27 32.13 -0.74
C ASP A 84 -35.34 32.56 0.28
N ALA A 85 -35.40 33.84 0.67
CA ALA A 85 -36.36 34.33 1.67
C ALA A 85 -37.65 34.91 1.07
N VAL A 86 -38.32 34.21 0.15
CA VAL A 86 -39.72 34.52 -0.24
C VAL A 86 -40.44 33.25 -0.66
N GLY A 87 -41.32 32.70 0.20
CA GLY A 87 -42.32 31.72 -0.26
C GLY A 87 -42.77 30.66 0.74
N GLU A 88 -43.26 31.05 1.94
CA GLU A 88 -44.00 30.11 2.79
C GLU A 88 -45.52 30.35 2.58
N VAL A 89 -46.13 29.48 1.78
CA VAL A 89 -47.57 29.45 1.45
C VAL A 89 -48.28 28.47 2.39
N ILE A 90 -49.38 28.95 2.98
CA ILE A 90 -50.30 28.31 3.94
C ILE A 90 -50.83 26.94 3.43
N PRO A 91 -50.96 25.89 4.28
CA PRO A 91 -51.59 24.64 3.86
C PRO A 91 -53.13 24.72 3.83
N ALA A 92 -53.72 24.22 2.75
CA ALA A 92 -55.16 24.08 2.58
C ALA A 92 -55.70 22.86 3.35
N ILE A 93 -56.81 23.06 4.07
CA ILE A 93 -57.56 22.04 4.80
C ILE A 93 -58.47 21.31 3.79
N THR A 94 -58.34 19.99 3.63
CA THR A 94 -59.25 19.17 2.81
C THR A 94 -60.32 18.50 3.68
N PRO A 95 -61.63 18.55 3.30
CA PRO A 95 -62.71 17.91 4.02
C PRO A 95 -62.98 16.52 3.43
N ALA A 96 -62.28 15.49 3.88
CA ALA A 96 -62.55 14.11 3.44
C ALA A 96 -62.76 13.11 4.59
N ASP A 97 -62.54 13.49 5.85
CA ASP A 97 -62.53 12.55 6.97
C ASP A 97 -63.87 12.50 7.74
N ALA A 98 -64.93 13.08 7.20
CA ALA A 98 -66.16 13.34 7.97
C ALA A 98 -67.24 12.24 7.93
N TYR A 99 -67.18 11.23 7.05
CA TYR A 99 -68.20 10.17 7.01
C TYR A 99 -67.66 8.82 6.48
N GLY A 100 -67.58 7.80 7.33
CA GLY A 100 -67.38 6.40 6.93
C GLY A 100 -66.62 5.55 7.94
#